data_AF-A0A496SSM8-F1
#
_entry.id   AF-A0A496SSM8-F1
#
_cell.length_a   1.000
_cell.length_b   1.000
_cell.length_c   1.000
_cell.angle_alpha   90.00
_cell.angle_beta   90.00
_cell.angle_gamma   90.00
#
_symmetry.space_group_name_H-M   'P 1'
#
loop_
_entity.id
_entity.type
_entity.pdbx_description
1 polymer ?
#
loop_
_entity_poly.entity_id
_entity_poly.type
_entity_poly.pdbx_seq_one_letter_code
_entity_poly.pdbx_strand_id
1 'polypeptide(L)'
;MAVVKLNDLKPGMKLTEPVFNINGNLLLREGVELTARHISILKAWGVSQVEVDSQEKTDQRKPELNPQVLCALQERLRTKFFGVLNNEIMREIMRIAEKQAIRKLMLASTRESRG
;
A
#
# COMPACT_ATOMS: atom_id res chain seq x y z
N MET A 1 7.15 -6.61 11.99
CA MET A 1 6.13 -6.25 13.00
C MET A 1 6.21 -4.75 13.21
N ALA A 2 5.11 -4.04 13.00
CA ALA A 2 5.07 -2.59 13.14
C ALA A 2 3.74 -2.16 13.75
N VAL A 3 3.82 -1.25 14.71
CA VAL A 3 2.66 -0.58 15.29
C VAL A 3 2.17 0.47 14.30
N VAL A 4 0.97 0.25 13.76
CA VAL A 4 0.35 1.15 12.79
C VAL A 4 -0.84 1.84 13.44
N LYS A 5 -0.93 3.16 13.26
CA LYS A 5 -2.09 3.93 13.72
C LYS A 5 -3.32 3.51 12.94
N LEU A 6 -4.47 3.53 13.61
CA LEU A 6 -5.73 3.11 13.00
C LEU A 6 -6.07 3.86 11.69
N ASN A 7 -5.62 5.11 11.58
CA ASN A 7 -5.86 5.94 10.39
C ASN A 7 -5.00 5.55 9.18
N ASP A 8 -3.90 4.86 9.40
CA ASP A 8 -2.97 4.36 8.38
C ASP A 8 -3.24 2.90 8.00
N LEU A 9 -4.16 2.23 8.72
CA LEU A 9 -4.57 0.87 8.41
C LEU A 9 -5.28 0.77 7.07
N LYS A 10 -4.93 -0.27 6.33
CA LYS A 10 -5.45 -0.56 5.00
C LYS A 10 -5.95 -1.98 4.91
N PRO A 11 -7.01 -2.21 4.11
CA PRO A 11 -7.46 -3.57 3.85
C PRO A 11 -6.34 -4.38 3.18
N GLY A 12 -6.15 -5.63 3.61
CA GLY A 12 -5.06 -6.52 3.18
C GLY A 12 -3.86 -6.57 4.13
N MET A 13 -3.81 -5.72 5.17
CA MET A 13 -2.81 -5.83 6.25
C MET A 13 -3.16 -6.98 7.20
N LYS A 14 -2.19 -7.76 7.67
CA LYS A 14 -2.42 -8.88 8.59
C LYS A 14 -2.07 -8.48 10.02
N LEU A 15 -2.94 -8.75 10.99
CA LEU A 15 -2.61 -8.51 12.41
C LEU A 15 -1.52 -9.48 12.88
N THR A 16 -0.52 -8.97 13.60
CA THR A 16 0.49 -9.82 14.26
C THR A 16 0.13 -10.14 15.70
N GLU A 17 -0.78 -9.39 16.29
CA GLU A 17 -1.25 -9.58 17.66
C GLU A 17 -2.79 -9.48 17.74
N PRO A 18 -3.41 -10.14 18.74
CA PRO A 18 -4.84 -9.99 18.98
C PRO A 18 -5.18 -8.57 19.47
N VAL A 19 -6.28 -8.02 18.96
CA VAL A 19 -6.76 -6.69 19.34
C VAL A 19 -7.93 -6.83 20.31
N PHE A 20 -7.87 -6.11 21.43
CA PHE A 20 -8.92 -6.07 22.44
C PHE A 20 -9.58 -4.68 22.49
N ASN A 21 -10.84 -4.61 22.91
CA ASN A 21 -11.50 -3.34 23.19
C ASN A 21 -11.15 -2.82 24.60
N ILE A 22 -11.64 -1.62 24.92
CA ILE A 22 -11.47 -0.97 26.24
C ILE A 22 -11.99 -1.79 27.44
N ASN A 23 -12.92 -2.71 27.22
CA ASN A 23 -13.49 -3.60 28.22
C ASN A 23 -12.75 -4.96 28.28
N GLY A 24 -11.65 -5.13 27.55
CA GLY A 24 -10.89 -6.38 27.48
C GLY A 24 -11.49 -7.45 26.57
N ASN A 25 -12.53 -7.14 25.80
CA ASN A 25 -13.13 -8.09 24.87
C ASN A 25 -12.30 -8.21 23.60
N LEU A 26 -12.02 -9.45 23.16
CA LEU A 26 -11.31 -9.72 21.92
C LEU A 26 -12.13 -9.24 20.70
N LEU A 27 -11.58 -8.28 19.95
CA LEU A 27 -12.17 -7.76 18.71
C LEU A 27 -11.73 -8.57 17.50
N LEU A 28 -10.42 -8.80 17.37
CA LEU A 28 -9.82 -9.52 16.26
C LEU A 28 -8.69 -10.40 16.77
N ARG A 29 -8.57 -11.60 16.22
CA ARG A 29 -7.48 -12.53 16.52
C ARG A 29 -6.21 -12.13 15.78
N GLU A 30 -5.07 -12.57 16.32
CA GLU A 30 -3.81 -12.54 15.58
C GLU A 30 -3.94 -13.31 14.25
N GLY A 31 -3.18 -12.89 13.25
CA GLY A 31 -3.17 -13.52 11.94
C GLY A 31 -4.38 -13.20 11.05
N VAL A 32 -5.33 -12.38 11.52
CA VAL A 32 -6.48 -11.95 10.71
C VAL A 32 -6.05 -10.90 9.70
N GLU A 33 -6.45 -11.09 8.44
CA GLU A 33 -6.33 -10.06 7.40
C GLU A 33 -7.42 -8.99 7.60
N LEU A 34 -6.99 -7.74 7.73
CA LEU A 34 -7.85 -6.59 7.90
C LEU A 34 -8.63 -6.35 6.61
N THR A 35 -9.95 -6.26 6.73
CA THR A 35 -10.84 -5.85 5.65
C THR A 35 -11.33 -4.43 5.92
N ALA A 36 -11.94 -3.77 4.93
CA ALA A 36 -12.58 -2.47 5.15
C ALA A 36 -13.59 -2.52 6.31
N ARG A 37 -14.34 -3.63 6.43
CA ARG A 37 -15.28 -3.87 7.54
C ARG A 37 -14.56 -3.98 8.89
N HIS A 38 -13.45 -4.72 8.96
CA HIS A 38 -12.65 -4.83 10.19
C HIS A 38 -12.13 -3.46 10.64
N ILE A 39 -11.63 -2.63 9.71
CA ILE A 39 -11.13 -1.29 10.02
C ILE A 39 -12.26 -0.38 10.53
N SER A 40 -13.45 -0.43 9.92
CA SER A 40 -14.62 0.32 10.40
C SER A 40 -15.04 -0.10 11.82
N ILE A 41 -15.00 -1.40 12.13
CA ILE A 41 -15.29 -1.90 13.48
C ILE A 41 -14.27 -1.34 14.47
N LEU A 42 -12.96 -1.46 14.17
CA LEU A 42 -11.91 -0.93 15.03
C LEU A 42 -12.04 0.59 15.27
N LYS A 43 -12.48 1.35 14.23
CA LYS A 43 -12.79 2.79 14.34
C LYS A 43 -13.95 3.05 15.31
N ALA A 44 -15.04 2.29 15.17
CA ALA A 44 -16.21 2.43 16.03
C ALA A 44 -15.90 2.13 17.51
N TRP A 45 -14.95 1.23 17.76
CA TRP A 45 -14.51 0.87 19.12
C TRP A 45 -13.41 1.77 19.71
N GLY A 46 -12.93 2.77 18.97
CA GLY A 46 -11.93 3.72 19.46
C GLY A 46 -10.52 3.14 19.61
N VAL A 47 -10.19 2.05 18.90
CA VAL A 47 -8.85 1.46 18.94
C VAL A 47 -7.85 2.44 18.32
N SER A 48 -6.82 2.83 19.07
CA SER A 48 -5.89 3.87 18.60
C SER A 48 -4.79 3.33 17.67
N GLN A 49 -4.30 2.13 17.96
CA GLN A 49 -3.12 1.53 17.32
C GLN A 49 -3.28 0.01 17.30
N VAL A 50 -2.74 -0.65 16.29
CA VAL A 50 -2.70 -2.12 16.22
C VAL A 50 -1.36 -2.57 15.63
N GLU A 51 -0.92 -3.77 15.99
CA GLU A 51 0.28 -4.36 15.42
C GLU A 51 -0.07 -5.17 14.18
N VAL A 52 0.59 -4.84 13.07
CA VAL A 52 0.42 -5.54 11.80
C VAL A 52 1.75 -6.06 11.27
N ASP A 53 1.63 -7.13 10.49
CA ASP A 53 2.72 -7.70 9.75
C ASP A 53 3.13 -6.70 8.67
N SER A 54 4.32 -6.16 8.85
CA SER A 54 4.91 -5.13 8.00
C SER A 54 5.49 -5.75 6.74
N GLN A 55 4.79 -6.66 6.10
CA GLN A 55 5.01 -6.88 4.69
C GLN A 55 4.46 -5.64 4.00
N GLU A 56 5.34 -4.80 3.46
CA GLU A 56 5.03 -3.64 2.65
C GLU A 56 4.17 -4.01 1.42
N LYS A 57 2.92 -4.44 1.61
CA LYS A 57 1.89 -4.39 0.58
C LYS A 57 1.38 -2.96 0.56
N THR A 58 2.24 -2.14 -0.03
CA THR A 58 1.90 -1.03 -0.90
C THR A 58 0.40 -0.82 -1.03
N ASP A 59 -0.07 0.30 -0.48
CA ASP A 59 -1.30 0.92 -0.94
C ASP A 59 -1.07 1.42 -2.36
N GLN A 60 -1.04 0.48 -3.29
CA GLN A 60 -1.45 0.77 -4.63
C GLN A 60 -2.94 1.02 -4.51
N ARG A 61 -3.32 2.28 -4.25
CA ARG A 61 -4.36 2.88 -5.10
C ARG A 61 -3.92 2.53 -6.52
N LYS A 62 -4.45 1.44 -7.07
CA LYS A 62 -4.29 1.14 -8.48
C LYS A 62 -4.71 2.43 -9.17
N PRO A 63 -3.79 3.12 -9.84
CA PRO A 63 -4.22 4.11 -10.79
C PRO A 63 -5.20 3.41 -11.73
N GLU A 64 -6.31 4.03 -12.10
CA GLU A 64 -7.08 3.63 -13.28
C GLU A 64 -6.25 3.90 -14.56
N LEU A 65 -4.99 3.44 -14.57
CA LEU A 65 -4.12 3.45 -15.71
C LEU A 65 -4.34 2.14 -16.45
N ASN A 66 -4.54 2.26 -17.76
CA ASN A 66 -4.66 1.14 -18.66
C ASN A 66 -3.51 0.15 -18.40
N PRO A 67 -3.78 -1.14 -18.07
CA PRO A 67 -2.74 -2.11 -17.69
C PRO A 67 -1.64 -2.27 -18.73
N GLN A 68 -1.92 -1.99 -20.01
CA GLN A 68 -0.93 -1.99 -21.08
C GLN A 68 0.14 -0.91 -20.90
N VAL A 69 -0.24 0.28 -20.43
CA VAL A 69 0.66 1.42 -20.21
C VAL A 69 1.58 1.15 -19.01
N LEU A 70 1.03 0.53 -17.95
CA LEU A 70 1.82 0.10 -16.80
C LEU A 70 2.84 -0.97 -17.18
N CYS A 71 2.45 -1.96 -17.96
CA CYS A 71 3.35 -3.02 -18.42
C CYS A 71 4.51 -2.45 -19.26
N ALA A 72 4.21 -1.57 -20.21
CA ALA A 72 5.24 -0.92 -21.03
C ALA A 72 6.19 -0.03 -20.20
N LEU A 73 5.67 0.64 -19.16
CA LEU A 73 6.49 1.44 -18.26
C LEU A 73 7.42 0.58 -17.41
N GLN A 74 6.91 -0.50 -16.84
CA GLN A 74 7.71 -1.43 -16.03
C GLN A 74 8.81 -2.08 -16.86
N GLU A 75 8.52 -2.49 -18.10
CA GLU A 75 9.53 -3.06 -18.98
C GLU A 75 10.65 -2.05 -19.29
N ARG A 76 10.30 -0.79 -19.59
CA ARG A 76 11.27 0.28 -19.83
C ARG A 76 12.13 0.58 -18.61
N LEU A 77 11.54 0.59 -17.41
CA LEU A 77 12.27 0.79 -16.16
C LEU A 77 13.18 -0.41 -15.88
N ARG A 78 12.68 -1.63 -16.06
CA ARG A 78 13.47 -2.85 -15.86
C ARG A 78 14.68 -2.88 -16.78
N THR A 79 14.55 -2.51 -18.05
CA THR A 79 15.69 -2.44 -18.98
C THR A 79 16.71 -1.39 -18.56
N LYS A 80 16.28 -0.22 -18.09
CA LYS A 80 17.19 0.85 -17.63
C LYS A 80 17.90 0.53 -16.33
N PHE A 81 17.22 -0.17 -15.43
CA PHE A 81 17.74 -0.47 -14.08
C PHE A 81 18.29 -1.90 -13.96
N PHE A 82 18.29 -2.70 -15.03
CA PHE A 82 18.68 -4.12 -15.03
C PHE A 82 20.04 -4.38 -14.37
N GLY A 83 21.05 -3.54 -14.64
CA GLY A 83 22.39 -3.69 -14.11
C GLY A 83 22.59 -3.26 -12.66
N VAL A 84 21.58 -2.66 -12.02
CA VAL A 84 21.70 -2.05 -10.67
C VAL A 84 20.73 -2.63 -9.64
N LEU A 85 19.93 -3.64 -10.01
CA LEU A 85 18.92 -4.26 -9.13
C LEU A 85 19.50 -4.95 -7.88
N ASN A 86 20.79 -5.26 -7.87
CA ASN A 86 21.47 -5.86 -6.72
C ASN A 86 21.78 -4.84 -5.61
N ASN A 87 21.75 -3.54 -5.90
CA ASN A 87 21.99 -2.49 -4.92
C ASN A 87 20.68 -2.02 -4.29
N GLU A 88 20.59 -2.06 -2.96
CA GLU A 88 19.40 -1.69 -2.20
C GLU A 88 18.93 -0.26 -2.44
N ILE A 89 19.87 0.69 -2.53
CA ILE A 89 19.58 2.10 -2.81
C ILE A 89 19.01 2.25 -4.23
N MET A 90 19.58 1.52 -5.19
CA MET A 90 19.12 1.57 -6.58
C MET A 90 17.74 0.93 -6.77
N ARG A 91 17.40 -0.11 -5.98
CA ARG A 91 16.04 -0.64 -5.93
C ARG A 91 15.04 0.40 -5.42
N GLU A 92 15.40 1.14 -4.38
CA GLU A 92 14.53 2.17 -3.83
C GLU A 92 14.38 3.37 -4.80
N ILE A 93 15.46 3.76 -5.49
CA ILE A 93 15.40 4.76 -6.56
C ILE A 93 14.48 4.29 -7.70
N MET A 94 14.55 3.02 -8.09
CA MET A 94 13.67 2.45 -9.11
C MET A 94 12.19 2.50 -8.67
N ARG A 95 11.89 2.16 -7.41
CA ARG A 95 10.54 2.23 -6.83
C ARG A 95 9.99 3.67 -6.85
N ILE A 96 10.80 4.64 -6.48
CA ILE A 96 10.43 6.06 -6.51
C ILE A 96 10.22 6.54 -7.95
N ALA A 97 11.10 6.15 -8.88
CA ALA A 97 11.00 6.49 -10.29
C ALA A 97 9.72 5.94 -10.94
N GLU A 98 9.33 4.70 -10.61
CA GLU A 98 8.07 4.10 -11.04
C GLU A 98 6.88 4.94 -10.58
N LYS A 99 6.84 5.30 -9.30
CA LYS A 99 5.78 6.14 -8.71
C LYS A 99 5.69 7.52 -9.36
N GLN A 100 6.83 8.15 -9.67
CA GLN A 100 6.84 9.45 -10.35
C GLN A 100 6.38 9.36 -11.80
N ALA A 101 6.78 8.32 -12.53
CA ALA A 101 6.36 8.11 -13.91
C ALA A 101 4.85 7.85 -14.02
N ILE A 102 4.31 7.03 -13.11
CA ILE A 102 2.86 6.80 -12.96
C ILE A 102 2.11 8.12 -12.69
N ARG A 103 2.62 8.94 -11.79
CA ARG A 103 2.02 10.25 -11.46
C ARG A 103 2.03 11.19 -12.68
N LYS A 104 3.12 11.22 -13.45
CA LYS A 104 3.23 12.02 -14.67
C LYS A 104 2.23 11.56 -15.75
N LEU A 105 2.04 10.25 -15.90
CA LEU A 105 1.06 9.68 -16.82
C LEU A 105 -0.38 10.05 -16.43
N MET A 106 -0.73 9.94 -15.15
CA MET A 106 -2.06 10.37 -14.67
C MET A 106 -2.32 11.86 -14.91
N LEU A 107 -1.31 12.71 -14.69
CA LEU A 107 -1.42 14.15 -14.93
C LEU A 107 -1.57 14.50 -16.43
N ALA A 108 -0.95 13.71 -17.32
CA ALA A 108 -1.09 13.88 -18.77
C ALA A 108 -2.50 13.53 -19.26
N SER A 109 -3.09 12.40 -18.79
CA SER A 109 -4.45 11.99 -19.15
C SER A 109 -5.55 12.97 -18.68
N THR A 110 -5.33 13.68 -17.57
CA THR A 110 -6.26 14.73 -17.10
C THR A 110 -6.27 15.97 -18.02
N ARG A 111 -5.23 16.18 -18.82
CA ARG A 111 -5.10 17.36 -19.69
C ARG A 111 -5.77 17.19 -21.05
N GLU A 112 -5.95 15.96 -21.53
CA GLU A 112 -6.56 15.65 -22.84
C GLU A 112 -8.10 15.70 -22.85
N SER A 113 -8.79 15.63 -21.70
CA SER A 113 -10.26 15.69 -21.65
C SER A 113 -10.85 17.12 -21.71
N ARG A 114 -10.04 18.14 -22.02
CA ARG A 114 -10.44 19.56 -22.07
C ARG A 114 -10.15 20.25 -23.42
N GLY A 115 -9.83 19.49 -24.47
CA GLY A 115 -9.57 20.00 -25.82
C GLY A 115 -10.72 19.71 -26.77
#